data_AF-A0AAD2JNZ1-F1
#
_entry.id   AF-A0AAD2JNZ1-F1
#
_cell.length_a   1.000
_cell.length_b   1.000
_cell.length_c   1.000
_cell.angle_alpha   90.00
_cell.angle_beta   90.00
_cell.angle_gamma   90.00
#
_symmetry.space_group_name_H-M   'P 1'
#
loop_
_entity.id
_entity.type
_entity.pdbx_description
1 polymer ?
#
loop_
_entity_poly.entity_id
_entity_poly.type
_entity_poly.pdbx_seq_one_letter_code
_entity_poly.pdbx_strand_id
1 'polypeptide(L)'
;MEEITEHRSDEKAVKMKDAFYPLASGAQRRRHTTAGWDFYVTWKGGSSNWIPLKDMKESFPIEVAVYAISKGIQDEPAFAWWIPHVVRKRKRFLGKVKSKYWERTHKYGIRIPKSIKEAIKIDKANWDTLWQDSIQMEMKNNRVAFEEADGIQKDHGTPSI
;
A
#
# COMPACT_ATOMS: atom_id res chain seq x y z
N MET A 1 -8.63 10.38 2.61
CA MET A 1 -9.52 9.53 3.42
C MET A 1 -8.69 8.81 4.48
N GLU A 2 -9.27 8.56 5.65
CA GLU A 2 -8.66 7.77 6.71
C GLU A 2 -9.28 6.37 6.80
N GLU A 3 -10.60 6.27 6.98
CA GLU A 3 -11.28 4.98 7.16
C GLU A 3 -12.73 4.99 6.63
N ILE A 4 -13.22 3.82 6.19
CA ILE A 4 -14.66 3.55 5.98
C ILE A 4 -15.19 2.90 7.26
N THR A 5 -16.13 3.56 7.92
CA THR A 5 -16.70 3.06 9.17
C THR A 5 -18.00 2.30 8.90
N GLU A 6 -18.90 2.89 8.12
CA GLU A 6 -20.23 2.35 7.84
C GLU A 6 -20.56 2.33 6.34
N HIS A 7 -21.60 1.58 5.99
CA HIS A 7 -22.19 1.58 4.67
C HIS A 7 -23.71 1.52 4.79
N ARG A 8 -24.41 2.01 3.77
CA ARG A 8 -25.86 1.89 3.65
C ARG A 8 -26.24 1.60 2.21
N SER A 9 -27.40 0.97 2.05
CA SER A 9 -28.01 0.72 0.74
C SER A 9 -29.45 1.23 0.71
N ASP A 10 -29.81 1.91 -0.38
CA ASP A 10 -31.15 2.44 -0.62
C ASP A 10 -31.97 1.52 -1.53
N GLU A 11 -33.25 1.83 -1.73
CA GLU A 11 -34.16 1.10 -2.65
C GLU A 11 -33.66 1.04 -4.10
N LYS A 12 -32.78 1.98 -4.49
CA LYS A 12 -32.14 2.01 -5.81
C LYS A 12 -31.08 0.92 -5.98
N ALA A 13 -30.67 0.25 -4.90
CA ALA A 13 -29.71 -0.83 -4.95
C ALA A 13 -30.28 -2.04 -5.70
N VAL A 14 -29.54 -2.52 -6.70
CA VAL A 14 -29.91 -3.73 -7.43
C VAL A 14 -29.76 -4.93 -6.49
N LYS A 15 -30.88 -5.64 -6.27
CA LYS A 15 -30.93 -6.84 -5.44
C LYS A 15 -30.28 -8.02 -6.17
N MET A 16 -29.82 -9.01 -5.41
CA MET A 16 -29.18 -10.22 -5.96
C MET A 16 -30.02 -10.96 -7.01
N LYS A 17 -31.36 -10.98 -6.85
CA LYS A 17 -32.28 -11.59 -7.82
C LYS A 17 -32.21 -10.96 -9.22
N ASP A 18 -31.87 -9.68 -9.30
CA ASP A 18 -31.79 -8.90 -10.54
C ASP A 18 -30.33 -8.70 -10.98
N ALA A 19 -29.38 -9.39 -10.34
CA ALA A 19 -27.95 -9.25 -10.56
C ALA A 19 -27.52 -9.65 -11.97
N PHE A 20 -28.30 -10.49 -12.64
CA PHE A 20 -28.00 -11.01 -13.98
C PHE A 20 -29.09 -10.62 -14.98
N TYR A 21 -28.71 -10.47 -16.23
CA TYR A 21 -29.63 -10.25 -17.34
C TYR A 21 -29.28 -11.16 -18.52
N PRO A 22 -30.29 -11.67 -19.25
CA PRO A 22 -30.07 -12.54 -20.39
C PRO A 22 -29.53 -11.75 -21.59
N LEU A 23 -28.61 -12.37 -22.33
CA LEU A 23 -28.19 -11.93 -23.67
C LEU A 23 -29.00 -12.67 -24.74
N ALA A 24 -29.06 -12.11 -25.95
CA ALA A 24 -29.72 -12.74 -27.10
C ALA A 24 -29.15 -14.13 -27.45
N SER A 25 -27.90 -14.41 -27.07
CA SER A 25 -27.24 -15.70 -27.23
C SER A 25 -27.59 -16.74 -26.14
N GLY A 26 -28.46 -16.40 -25.18
CA GLY A 26 -28.84 -17.26 -24.05
C GLY A 26 -27.87 -17.21 -22.85
N ALA A 27 -26.69 -16.59 -23.00
CA ALA A 27 -25.76 -16.40 -21.89
C ALA A 27 -26.28 -15.36 -20.88
N GLN A 28 -25.98 -15.56 -19.59
CA GLN A 28 -26.29 -14.59 -18.54
C GLN A 28 -25.09 -13.66 -18.31
N ARG A 29 -25.33 -12.34 -18.26
CA ARG A 29 -24.31 -11.36 -17.85
C ARG A 29 -24.69 -10.68 -16.55
N ARG A 30 -23.69 -10.41 -15.72
CA ARG A 30 -23.87 -9.64 -14.49
C ARG A 30 -24.11 -8.17 -14.82
N ARG A 31 -25.07 -7.52 -14.14
CA ARG A 31 -25.29 -6.09 -14.20
C ARG A 31 -24.14 -5.35 -13.53
N HIS A 32 -23.61 -4.34 -14.20
CA HIS A 32 -22.60 -3.45 -13.62
C HIS A 32 -23.32 -2.21 -13.10
N THR A 33 -23.32 -2.05 -11.78
CA THR A 33 -23.98 -0.92 -11.12
C THR A 33 -23.16 -0.50 -9.91
N THR A 34 -23.40 0.72 -9.45
CA THR A 34 -22.97 1.26 -8.15
C THR A 34 -24.10 2.04 -7.49
N ALA A 35 -25.31 1.97 -8.06
CA ALA A 35 -26.44 2.79 -7.63
C ALA A 35 -27.00 2.33 -6.29
N GLY A 36 -27.40 3.27 -5.45
CA GLY A 36 -28.05 3.01 -4.16
C GLY A 36 -27.11 2.49 -3.08
N TRP A 37 -25.81 2.79 -3.16
CA TRP A 37 -24.83 2.44 -2.13
C TRP A 37 -24.02 3.68 -1.74
N ASP A 38 -23.95 3.94 -0.44
CA ASP A 38 -23.11 5.00 0.14
C ASP A 38 -22.23 4.43 1.26
N PHE A 39 -21.09 5.08 1.49
CA PHE A 39 -20.17 4.80 2.58
C PHE A 39 -20.06 5.99 3.51
N TYR A 40 -20.03 5.74 4.81
CA TYR A 40 -19.65 6.75 5.79
C TYR A 40 -18.14 6.75 5.94
N VAL A 41 -17.54 7.88 5.64
CA VAL A 41 -16.09 8.02 5.51
C VAL A 41 -15.58 9.06 6.49
N THR A 42 -14.55 8.69 7.24
CA THR A 42 -13.80 9.61 8.09
C THR A 42 -12.55 10.07 7.35
N TRP A 43 -12.30 11.37 7.38
CA TRP A 43 -11.13 12.01 6.79
C TRP A 43 -10.07 12.29 7.86
N LYS A 44 -8.80 12.39 7.44
CA LYS A 44 -7.66 12.67 8.32
C LYS A 44 -7.77 13.98 9.12
N GLY A 45 -8.64 14.90 8.70
CA GLY A 45 -8.93 16.15 9.41
C GLY A 45 -10.05 16.02 10.45
N GLY A 46 -10.54 14.80 10.73
CA GLY A 46 -11.62 14.53 11.66
C GLY A 46 -13.03 14.76 11.11
N SER A 47 -13.17 15.35 9.93
CA SER A 47 -14.48 15.46 9.27
C SER A 47 -14.97 14.10 8.79
N SER A 48 -16.29 13.93 8.72
CA SER A 48 -16.92 12.71 8.23
C SER A 48 -18.19 13.00 7.45
N ASN A 49 -18.43 12.24 6.38
CA ASN A 49 -19.63 12.38 5.57
C ASN A 49 -19.96 11.09 4.80
N TRP A 50 -21.21 11.02 4.33
CA TRP A 50 -21.65 9.97 3.40
C TRP A 50 -21.17 10.28 1.99
N ILE A 51 -20.57 9.28 1.34
CA ILE A 51 -20.03 9.38 -0.02
C ILE A 51 -20.61 8.25 -0.88
N PRO A 52 -21.12 8.54 -2.09
CA PRO A 52 -21.59 7.52 -3.00
C PRO A 52 -20.52 6.50 -3.38
N LEU A 53 -20.91 5.23 -3.53
CA LEU A 53 -20.02 4.15 -3.97
C LEU A 53 -19.36 4.47 -5.32
N LYS A 54 -20.04 5.18 -6.22
CA LYS A 54 -19.47 5.58 -7.52
C LYS A 54 -18.16 6.34 -7.34
N ASP A 55 -18.18 7.37 -6.49
CA ASP A 55 -17.04 8.25 -6.26
C ASP A 55 -15.93 7.53 -5.47
N MET A 56 -16.34 6.72 -4.49
CA MET A 56 -15.43 5.90 -3.68
C MET A 56 -14.71 4.84 -4.51
N LYS A 57 -15.40 4.20 -5.46
CA LYS A 57 -14.80 3.23 -6.39
C LYS A 57 -13.79 3.88 -7.32
N GLU A 58 -14.02 5.12 -7.74
CA GLU A 58 -13.10 5.83 -8.63
C GLU A 58 -11.86 6.33 -7.90
N SER A 59 -12.04 6.83 -6.66
CA SER A 59 -10.97 7.48 -5.90
C SER A 59 -10.19 6.52 -4.99
N PHE A 60 -10.90 5.61 -4.30
CA PHE A 60 -10.36 4.71 -3.27
C PHE A 60 -10.79 3.24 -3.50
N PRO A 61 -10.56 2.67 -4.71
CA PRO A 61 -11.04 1.33 -5.05
C PRO A 61 -10.48 0.21 -4.17
N ILE A 62 -9.25 0.36 -3.66
CA ILE A 62 -8.59 -0.68 -2.86
C ILE A 62 -9.19 -0.73 -1.46
N GLU A 63 -9.38 0.44 -0.86
CA GLU A 63 -9.95 0.64 0.46
C GLU A 63 -11.38 0.10 0.49
N VAL A 64 -12.19 0.46 -0.52
CA VAL A 64 -13.55 -0.07 -0.67
C VAL A 64 -13.55 -1.58 -0.87
N ALA A 65 -12.65 -2.13 -1.69
CA ALA A 65 -12.57 -3.57 -1.89
C ALA A 65 -12.22 -4.31 -0.59
N VAL A 66 -11.31 -3.78 0.22
CA VAL A 66 -10.94 -4.37 1.52
C VAL A 66 -12.11 -4.30 2.49
N TYR A 67 -12.77 -3.15 2.59
CA TYR A 67 -13.95 -2.97 3.45
C TYR A 67 -15.09 -3.91 3.04
N ALA A 68 -15.42 -3.97 1.75
CA ALA A 68 -16.50 -4.81 1.26
C ALA A 68 -16.26 -6.29 1.55
N ILE A 69 -15.02 -6.76 1.43
CA ILE A 69 -14.64 -8.13 1.79
C ILE A 69 -14.73 -8.35 3.31
N SER A 70 -14.29 -7.39 4.14
CA SER A 70 -14.35 -7.55 5.60
C SER A 70 -15.78 -7.53 6.14
N LYS A 71 -16.69 -6.83 5.47
CA LYS A 71 -18.13 -6.79 5.81
C LYS A 71 -18.97 -7.85 5.09
N GLY A 72 -18.39 -8.65 4.21
CA GLY A 72 -19.12 -9.73 3.52
C GLY A 72 -20.06 -9.27 2.40
N ILE A 73 -19.94 -8.03 1.92
CA ILE A 73 -20.81 -7.43 0.89
C ILE A 73 -20.18 -7.48 -0.51
N GLN A 74 -19.03 -8.13 -0.68
CA GLN A 74 -18.30 -8.16 -1.95
C GLN A 74 -19.06 -8.83 -3.10
N ASP A 75 -20.01 -9.73 -2.78
CA ASP A 75 -20.77 -10.50 -3.77
C ASP A 75 -22.02 -9.78 -4.26
N GLU A 76 -22.39 -8.68 -3.60
CA GLU A 76 -23.51 -7.84 -4.01
C GLU A 76 -23.30 -7.28 -5.43
N PRO A 77 -24.37 -7.06 -6.22
CA PRO A 77 -24.26 -6.64 -7.62
C PRO A 77 -23.46 -5.36 -7.84
N ALA A 78 -23.43 -4.49 -6.84
CA ALA A 78 -22.68 -3.23 -6.89
C ALA A 78 -21.15 -3.42 -6.86
N PHE A 79 -20.67 -4.57 -6.37
CA PHE A 79 -19.26 -4.81 -6.06
C PHE A 79 -18.64 -5.92 -6.89
N ALA A 80 -19.41 -6.99 -7.10
CA ALA A 80 -18.89 -8.28 -7.48
C ALA A 80 -18.29 -8.33 -8.89
N TRP A 81 -18.59 -7.35 -9.75
CA TRP A 81 -18.02 -7.23 -11.09
C TRP A 81 -16.62 -6.59 -11.14
N TRP A 82 -16.19 -5.87 -10.09
CA TRP A 82 -14.91 -5.13 -10.12
C TRP A 82 -13.98 -5.41 -8.93
N ILE A 83 -14.50 -5.75 -7.75
CA ILE A 83 -13.66 -6.07 -6.58
C ILE A 83 -12.61 -7.14 -6.89
N PRO A 84 -12.93 -8.28 -7.55
CA PRO A 84 -11.93 -9.31 -7.85
C PRO A 84 -10.76 -8.78 -8.69
N HIS A 85 -11.03 -7.83 -9.60
CA HIS A 85 -10.02 -7.22 -10.44
C HIS A 85 -9.09 -6.29 -9.64
N VAL A 86 -9.63 -5.50 -8.72
CA VAL A 86 -8.85 -4.60 -7.85
C VAL A 86 -7.93 -5.41 -6.93
N VAL A 87 -8.46 -6.44 -6.28
CA VAL A 87 -7.66 -7.32 -5.40
C VAL A 87 -6.53 -7.99 -6.16
N ARG A 88 -6.81 -8.51 -7.37
CA ARG A 88 -5.79 -9.12 -8.23
C ARG A 88 -4.72 -8.11 -8.64
N LYS A 89 -5.11 -6.90 -9.03
CA LYS A 89 -4.18 -5.83 -9.44
C LYS A 89 -3.28 -5.40 -8.27
N ARG A 90 -3.85 -5.27 -7.05
CA ARG A 90 -3.08 -5.00 -5.82
C ARG A 90 -2.05 -6.09 -5.55
N LYS A 91 -2.44 -7.37 -5.58
CA LYS A 91 -1.52 -8.51 -5.38
C LYS A 91 -0.39 -8.49 -6.41
N ARG A 92 -0.70 -8.25 -7.69
CA ARG A 92 0.30 -8.14 -8.76
C ARG A 92 1.29 -7.00 -8.53
N PHE A 93 0.80 -5.83 -8.09
CA PHE A 93 1.66 -4.69 -7.80
C PHE A 93 2.59 -4.98 -6.62
N LEU A 94 2.05 -5.50 -5.50
CA LEU A 94 2.84 -5.87 -4.33
C LEU A 94 3.92 -6.91 -4.66
N GLY A 95 3.60 -7.90 -5.50
CA GLY A 95 4.57 -8.88 -5.98
C GLY A 95 5.75 -8.23 -6.73
N LYS A 96 5.47 -7.25 -7.59
CA LYS A 96 6.50 -6.51 -8.35
C LYS A 96 7.35 -5.57 -7.50
N VAL A 97 6.77 -4.94 -6.46
CA VAL A 97 7.53 -4.07 -5.56
C VAL A 97 8.57 -4.89 -4.78
N LYS A 98 8.19 -6.06 -4.28
CA LYS A 98 9.11 -6.94 -3.54
C LYS A 98 10.27 -7.44 -4.41
N SER A 99 10.03 -7.80 -5.67
CA SER A 99 11.10 -8.31 -6.54
C SER A 99 12.12 -7.21 -6.91
N LYS A 100 11.65 -6.00 -7.25
CA LYS A 100 12.53 -4.90 -7.67
C LYS A 100 13.51 -4.43 -6.58
N TYR A 101 13.12 -4.41 -5.31
CA TYR A 101 14.02 -4.04 -4.21
C TYR A 101 15.18 -5.05 -4.05
N TRP A 102 15.00 -6.29 -4.49
CA TRP A 102 15.98 -7.36 -4.35
C TRP A 102 16.84 -7.63 -5.58
N GLU A 103 16.37 -7.30 -6.78
CA GLU A 103 17.04 -7.67 -8.05
C GLU A 103 18.39 -6.97 -8.30
N ARG A 104 18.61 -5.75 -7.81
CA ARG A 104 19.82 -4.99 -8.13
C ARG A 104 20.87 -5.07 -7.02
N THR A 105 21.70 -6.10 -7.07
CA THR A 105 22.86 -6.27 -6.17
C THR A 105 24.03 -5.37 -6.55
N HIS A 106 24.10 -4.92 -7.81
CA HIS A 106 25.18 -4.08 -8.32
C HIS A 106 24.65 -2.88 -9.13
N LYS A 107 25.27 -1.71 -8.95
CA LYS A 107 25.05 -0.51 -9.77
C LYS A 107 26.40 -0.04 -10.30
N TYR A 108 26.48 0.14 -11.62
CA TYR A 108 27.72 0.46 -12.34
C TYR A 108 28.88 -0.52 -12.04
N GLY A 109 28.58 -1.81 -11.89
CA GLY A 109 29.58 -2.84 -11.59
C GLY A 109 30.00 -2.93 -10.12
N ILE A 110 29.59 -1.99 -9.27
CA ILE A 110 29.89 -1.98 -7.84
C ILE A 110 28.74 -2.60 -7.06
N ARG A 111 29.05 -3.53 -6.14
CA ARG A 111 28.05 -4.15 -5.26
C ARG A 111 27.49 -3.12 -4.28
N ILE A 112 26.17 -2.95 -4.25
CA ILE A 112 25.51 -1.99 -3.36
C ILE A 112 25.16 -2.68 -2.03
N PRO A 113 25.69 -2.23 -0.88
CA PRO A 113 25.30 -2.73 0.42
C PRO A 113 23.87 -2.30 0.77
N LYS A 114 23.12 -3.19 1.42
CA LYS A 114 21.76 -2.89 1.93
C LYS A 114 21.72 -2.58 3.41
N SER A 115 22.85 -2.74 4.10
CA SER A 115 23.01 -2.44 5.53
C SER A 115 24.44 -2.00 5.84
N ILE A 116 24.63 -1.31 6.96
CA ILE A 116 25.97 -0.92 7.45
C ILE A 116 26.87 -2.16 7.63
N LYS A 117 26.32 -3.25 8.17
CA LYS A 117 27.06 -4.52 8.33
C LYS A 117 27.51 -5.09 6.98
N GLU A 118 26.70 -4.97 5.94
CA GLU A 118 27.06 -5.42 4.58
C GLU A 118 28.10 -4.48 3.95
N ALA A 119 27.99 -3.17 4.15
CA ALA A 119 29.00 -2.20 3.70
C ALA A 119 30.39 -2.54 4.26
N ILE A 120 30.49 -2.76 5.57
CA ILE A 120 31.75 -3.16 6.24
C ILE A 120 32.31 -4.47 5.67
N LYS A 121 31.44 -5.43 5.33
CA LYS A 121 31.87 -6.70 4.74
C LYS A 121 32.38 -6.52 3.31
N ILE A 122 31.74 -5.66 2.51
CA ILE A 122 32.18 -5.35 1.14
C ILE A 122 33.53 -4.63 1.18
N ASP A 123 33.66 -3.61 2.03
CA ASP A 123 34.90 -2.87 2.27
C ASP A 123 36.06 -3.82 2.63
N LYS A 124 35.84 -4.71 3.61
CA LYS A 124 36.83 -5.73 4.00
C LYS A 124 37.20 -6.69 2.88
N ALA A 125 36.25 -7.06 2.02
CA ALA A 125 36.50 -7.96 0.89
C ALA A 125 37.29 -7.27 -0.23
N ASN A 126 37.09 -5.96 -0.41
CA ASN A 126 37.78 -5.15 -1.41
C ASN A 126 39.11 -4.56 -0.92
N TRP A 127 39.44 -4.74 0.38
CA TRP A 127 40.56 -4.10 1.05
C TRP A 127 40.50 -2.57 0.99
N ASP A 128 39.29 -2.01 1.08
CA ASP A 128 39.03 -0.56 1.09
C ASP A 128 38.08 -0.17 2.25
N THR A 129 37.74 1.13 2.34
CA THR A 129 36.79 1.69 3.33
C THR A 129 35.72 2.58 2.67
N LEU A 130 35.56 2.45 1.34
CA LEU A 130 34.82 3.44 0.54
C LEU A 130 33.35 3.56 0.94
N TRP A 131 32.69 2.45 1.31
CA TRP A 131 31.31 2.52 1.78
C TRP A 131 31.21 3.13 3.16
N GLN A 132 32.11 2.80 4.09
CA GLN A 132 32.15 3.40 5.42
C GLN A 132 32.44 4.91 5.37
N ASP A 133 33.36 5.34 4.53
CA ASP A 133 33.72 6.75 4.36
C ASP A 133 32.54 7.55 3.78
N SER A 134 31.85 6.98 2.78
CA SER A 134 30.65 7.58 2.19
C SER A 134 29.52 7.75 3.22
N ILE A 135 29.31 6.75 4.09
CA ILE A 135 28.30 6.80 5.14
C ILE A 135 28.63 7.89 6.17
N GLN A 136 29.90 8.02 6.57
CA GLN A 136 30.33 9.05 7.50
C GLN A 136 30.17 10.46 6.91
N MET A 137 30.45 10.63 5.62
CA MET A 137 30.29 11.90 4.92
C MET A 137 28.82 12.33 4.85
N GLU A 138 27.93 11.41 4.47
CA GLU A 138 26.47 11.61 4.51
C GLU A 138 25.99 11.99 5.91
N MET A 139 26.42 11.26 6.95
CA MET A 139 26.04 11.56 8.33
C MET A 139 26.55 12.93 8.79
N LYS A 140 27.76 13.33 8.40
CA LYS A 140 28.31 14.65 8.69
C LYS A 140 27.49 15.78 8.05
N ASN A 141 27.07 15.59 6.79
CA ASN A 141 26.25 16.56 6.08
C ASN A 141 24.84 16.64 6.68
N ASN A 142 24.21 15.49 6.93
CA ASN A 142 22.83 15.43 7.40
C ASN A 142 22.69 15.83 8.89
N ARG A 143 23.77 15.75 9.68
CA ARG A 143 23.78 16.14 11.11
C ARG A 143 23.28 17.56 11.37
N VAL A 144 23.44 18.48 10.41
CA VAL A 144 22.95 19.87 10.54
C VAL A 144 21.43 19.94 10.64
N ALA A 145 20.72 18.94 10.09
CA ALA A 145 19.27 18.87 10.07
C ALA A 145 18.66 18.03 11.22
N PHE A 146 19.48 17.44 12.09
CA PHE A 146 19.02 16.61 13.19
C PHE A 146 19.36 17.26 14.54
N GLU A 147 18.36 17.37 15.40
CA GLU A 147 18.53 17.79 16.80
C GLU A 147 18.89 16.58 17.66
N GLU A 148 19.72 16.76 18.70
CA GLU A 148 19.96 15.70 19.68
C GLU A 148 18.66 15.44 20.44
N ALA A 149 18.20 14.18 20.44
CA ALA A 149 17.05 13.79 21.25
C ALA A 149 17.47 13.74 22.73
N ASP A 150 16.88 14.60 23.56
CA ASP A 150 17.07 14.55 25.01
C ASP A 150 16.57 13.21 25.56
N GLY A 151 17.48 12.42 26.17
CA GLY A 151 17.11 11.22 26.94
C GLY A 151 17.79 9.90 26.55
N ILE A 152 18.73 9.87 25.60
CA ILE A 152 19.51 8.65 25.32
C ILE A 152 20.85 8.70 26.07
N GLN A 153 21.04 7.84 27.07
CA GLN A 153 22.33 7.62 27.71
C GLN A 153 23.36 7.21 26.64
N LYS A 154 24.44 7.97 26.53
CA LYS A 154 25.56 7.67 25.64
C LYS A 154 26.27 6.43 26.21
N ASP A 155 26.09 5.27 25.58
CA ASP A 155 26.92 4.11 25.86
C ASP A 155 28.35 4.41 25.40
N HIS A 156 29.21 4.74 26.37
CA HIS A 156 30.64 4.89 26.16
C HIS A 156 31.28 3.50 26.04
N GLY A 157 30.97 2.80 24.96
CA GLY A 157 31.71 1.61 24.54
C GLY A 157 33.14 2.00 24.20
N THR A 158 34.05 1.79 25.15
CA THR A 158 35.49 1.88 24.93
C THR A 158 35.93 0.87 23.86
N PRO A 159 36.76 1.26 22.88
CA PRO A 159 37.34 0.29 21.96
C PRO A 159 38.42 -0.49 22.73
N SER A 160 38.14 -1.76 23.04
CA SER A 160 39.17 -2.70 23.49
C SER A 160 40.04 -3.09 22.30
N ILE A 161 41.32 -2.78 22.41
CA ILE A 161 42.41 -3.43 21.66
C ILE A 161 42.58 -4.85 22.20
#